data_AF-A7TBW8-F1
#
_entry.id   AF-A7TBW8-F1
#
_cell.length_a   1.000
_cell.length_b   1.000
_cell.length_c   1.000
_cell.angle_alpha   90.00
_cell.angle_beta   90.00
_cell.angle_gamma   90.00
#
_symmetry.space_group_name_H-M   'P 1'
#
loop_
_entity.id
_entity.type
_entity.pdbx_description
1 polymer ?
#
loop_
_entity_poly.entity_id
_entity_poly.type
_entity_poly.pdbx_seq_one_letter_code
_entity_poly.pdbx_strand_id
1 'polypeptide(L)'
;VAGTWGALSTLCFIGNFVTLLIGYRNRDLWTSTNMFIVSLALSDFCFALFNVIPVGTTTLASREWPFPKSVCQYQGFIAVVIAAASIMTLGCTAVNRYYRVVKPL
;
A
#
# COMPACT_ATOMS: atom_id res chain seq x y z
N VAL A 1 14.32 5.36 -16.59
CA VAL A 1 14.24 5.47 -15.11
C VAL A 1 13.03 6.26 -14.62
N ALA A 2 12.85 7.54 -14.97
CA ALA A 2 11.66 8.29 -14.55
C ALA A 2 10.34 7.74 -15.13
N GLY A 3 10.31 7.43 -16.44
CA GLY A 3 9.11 6.87 -17.08
C GLY A 3 8.71 5.49 -16.55
N THR A 4 9.69 4.62 -16.27
CA THR A 4 9.44 3.30 -15.68
C THR A 4 8.92 3.42 -14.24
N TRP A 5 9.44 4.35 -13.46
CA TRP A 5 8.98 4.61 -12.09
C TRP A 5 7.55 5.15 -12.06
N GLY A 6 7.24 6.11 -12.94
CA GLY A 6 5.88 6.64 -13.10
C GLY A 6 4.89 5.55 -13.49
N ALA A 7 5.24 4.71 -14.47
CA ALA A 7 4.40 3.59 -14.89
C ALA A 7 4.12 2.61 -13.73
N LEU A 8 5.14 2.18 -13.00
CA LEU A 8 4.98 1.31 -11.82
C LEU A 8 4.08 1.94 -10.76
N SER A 9 4.25 3.24 -10.50
CA SER A 9 3.45 3.98 -9.52
C SER A 9 1.98 4.04 -9.92
N THR A 10 1.70 4.31 -11.20
CA THR A 10 0.32 4.34 -11.73
C THR A 10 -0.34 2.96 -11.70
N LEU A 11 0.39 1.90 -12.07
CA LEU A 11 -0.11 0.54 -12.00
C LEU A 11 -0.42 0.13 -10.56
N CYS A 12 0.46 0.46 -9.62
CA CYS A 12 0.27 0.20 -8.20
C CYS A 12 -0.98 0.92 -7.66
N PHE A 13 -1.15 2.20 -8.01
CA PHE A 13 -2.31 2.98 -7.60
C PHE A 13 -3.62 2.40 -8.16
N ILE A 14 -3.69 2.15 -9.46
CA ILE A 14 -4.89 1.65 -10.13
C ILE A 14 -5.23 0.24 -9.64
N GLY A 15 -4.24 -0.66 -9.57
CA GLY A 15 -4.46 -2.04 -9.15
C GLY A 15 -4.97 -2.17 -7.72
N ASN A 16 -4.37 -1.41 -6.79
CA ASN A 16 -4.82 -1.40 -5.40
C ASN A 16 -6.19 -0.74 -5.25
N PHE A 17 -6.47 0.34 -6.00
CA PHE A 17 -7.78 0.97 -5.99
C PHE A 17 -8.89 0.03 -6.49
N VAL A 18 -8.64 -0.71 -7.58
CA VAL A 18 -9.58 -1.72 -8.08
C VAL A 18 -9.82 -2.81 -7.03
N THR A 19 -8.77 -3.25 -6.32
CA THR A 19 -8.90 -4.23 -5.25
C THR A 19 -9.78 -3.73 -4.10
N LEU A 20 -9.61 -2.46 -3.71
CA LEU A 20 -10.48 -1.80 -2.73
C LEU A 20 -11.93 -1.71 -3.21
N LEU A 21 -12.15 -1.34 -4.47
CA LEU A 21 -13.48 -1.28 -5.07
C LEU A 21 -14.17 -2.65 -5.06
N ILE A 22 -13.46 -3.72 -5.43
CA ILE A 22 -13.98 -5.08 -5.42
C ILE A 22 -14.38 -5.50 -3.99
N GLY A 23 -13.52 -5.23 -3.00
CA GLY A 23 -13.79 -5.53 -1.60
C GLY A 23 -14.95 -4.70 -1.01
N TYR A 24 -15.12 -3.45 -1.46
CA TYR A 24 -16.24 -2.60 -1.06
C TYR A 24 -17.56 -3.04 -1.69
N ARG A 25 -17.54 -3.43 -2.97
CA ARG A 25 -18.73 -3.77 -3.75
C ARG A 25 -19.33 -5.12 -3.35
N ASN A 26 -18.49 -6.11 -3.04
CA ASN A 26 -18.92 -7.48 -2.80
C ASN A 26 -18.84 -7.81 -1.30
N ARG A 27 -19.99 -7.74 -0.62
CA ARG A 27 -20.11 -8.09 0.80
C ARG A 27 -19.76 -9.55 1.09
N ASP A 28 -19.99 -10.45 0.14
CA ASP A 28 -19.65 -11.88 0.26
C ASP A 28 -18.13 -12.12 0.38
N LEU A 29 -17.32 -11.14 -0.05
CA LEU A 29 -15.87 -11.19 0.13
C LEU A 29 -15.43 -10.80 1.54
N TRP A 30 -16.30 -10.37 2.46
CA TRP A 30 -15.94 -9.97 3.83
C TRP A 30 -15.67 -11.18 4.75
N THR A 31 -14.70 -11.99 4.36
CA THR A 31 -14.14 -13.07 5.19
C THR A 31 -12.84 -12.61 5.85
N SER A 32 -12.45 -13.21 6.98
CA SER A 32 -11.24 -12.80 7.72
C SER A 32 -9.97 -12.77 6.84
N THR A 33 -9.83 -13.71 5.91
CA THR A 33 -8.69 -13.76 4.98
C THR A 33 -8.70 -12.59 3.99
N ASN A 34 -9.86 -12.24 3.45
CA ASN A 34 -10.00 -11.20 2.45
C ASN A 34 -9.91 -9.79 3.06
N MET A 35 -10.25 -9.63 4.35
CA MET A 35 -10.03 -8.37 5.07
C MET A 35 -8.55 -7.99 5.10
N PHE A 36 -7.63 -8.96 5.25
CA PHE A 36 -6.20 -8.66 5.17
C PHE A 36 -5.76 -8.20 3.78
N ILE A 37 -6.35 -8.77 2.72
CA ILE A 37 -6.06 -8.35 1.33
C ILE A 37 -6.53 -6.91 1.11
N VAL A 38 -7.72 -6.56 1.61
CA VAL A 38 -8.26 -5.18 1.53
C VAL A 38 -7.40 -4.21 2.34
N SER A 39 -6.96 -4.58 3.55
CA SER A 39 -6.07 -3.73 4.37
C SER A 39 -4.69 -3.53 3.73
N LEU A 40 -4.15 -4.56 3.08
CA LEU A 40 -2.89 -4.46 2.33
C LEU A 40 -3.06 -3.52 1.13
N ALA A 41 -4.13 -3.71 0.35
CA ALA A 41 -4.45 -2.83 -0.78
C ALA A 41 -4.66 -1.37 -0.35
N LEU A 42 -5.27 -1.14 0.81
CA LEU A 42 -5.44 0.20 1.37
C LEU A 42 -4.09 0.84 1.70
N SER A 43 -3.18 0.06 2.30
CA SER A 43 -1.83 0.52 2.67
C SER A 43 -1.03 0.89 1.42
N ASP A 44 -1.01 0.02 0.41
CA ASP A 44 -0.27 0.25 -0.84
C ASP A 44 -0.87 1.40 -1.66
N PHE A 45 -2.21 1.52 -1.69
CA PHE A 45 -2.89 2.66 -2.30
C PHE A 45 -2.53 3.98 -1.64
N CYS A 46 -2.58 4.03 -0.30
CA CYS A 46 -2.17 5.22 0.46
C CYS A 46 -0.69 5.57 0.22
N PHE A 47 0.19 4.57 0.17
CA PHE A 47 1.61 4.81 -0.10
C PHE A 47 1.83 5.40 -1.49
N ALA A 48 1.18 4.85 -2.52
CA ALA A 48 1.25 5.35 -3.87
C ALA A 48 0.72 6.80 -3.96
N LEU A 49 -0.43 7.07 -3.32
CA LEU A 49 -1.09 8.38 -3.36
C LEU A 49 -0.32 9.47 -2.62
N PHE A 50 0.14 9.22 -1.40
CA PHE A 50 0.73 10.26 -0.55
C PHE A 50 2.26 10.37 -0.70
N ASN A 51 2.95 9.29 -1.06
CA ASN A 51 4.41 9.24 -1.05
C ASN A 51 4.97 9.19 -2.47
N VAL A 52 4.53 8.23 -3.28
CA VAL A 52 5.21 7.91 -4.54
C VAL A 52 4.83 8.86 -5.67
N ILE A 53 3.52 9.11 -5.88
CA ILE A 53 3.04 9.93 -6.99
C ILE A 53 3.46 11.39 -6.85
N PRO A 54 3.18 12.12 -5.75
CA PRO A 54 3.48 13.56 -5.67
C PRO A 54 4.95 13.85 -5.37
N VAL A 55 5.59 13.08 -4.49
CA VAL A 55 6.95 13.37 -3.98
C VAL A 55 8.00 12.53 -4.67
N GLY A 56 7.76 11.22 -4.82
CA GLY A 56 8.71 10.30 -5.46
C GLY A 56 8.94 10.59 -6.93
N THR A 57 7.89 10.83 -7.72
CA THR A 57 8.05 11.08 -9.17
C THR A 57 8.72 12.42 -9.47
N THR A 58 8.38 13.47 -8.73
CA THR A 58 8.90 14.84 -8.91
C THR A 58 10.36 14.93 -8.50
N THR A 59 10.75 14.31 -7.38
CA THR A 59 12.15 14.23 -6.96
C THR A 59 12.99 13.43 -7.97
N LEU A 60 12.47 12.33 -8.52
CA LEU A 60 13.16 11.58 -9.57
C LEU A 60 13.27 12.35 -10.89
N ALA A 61 12.23 13.12 -11.24
CA ALA A 61 12.19 13.91 -12.47
C ALA A 61 13.16 15.10 -12.39
N SER A 62 13.14 15.84 -11.29
CA SER A 62 14.02 16.99 -11.07
C SER A 62 15.47 16.59 -10.71
N ARG A 63 15.71 15.33 -10.33
CA ARG A 63 16.99 14.81 -9.81
C ARG A 63 17.52 15.58 -8.60
N GLU A 64 16.65 16.32 -7.94
CA GLU A 64 16.91 17.10 -6.75
C GLU A 64 15.68 17.04 -5.84
N TRP A 65 15.80 17.57 -4.64
CA TRP A 65 14.68 17.65 -3.70
C TRP A 65 14.05 19.06 -3.76
N PRO A 66 12.93 19.25 -4.51
CA PRO A 66 12.34 20.57 -4.69
C PRO A 66 11.42 21.00 -3.54
N PHE A 67 11.15 20.12 -2.57
CA PHE A 67 10.17 20.36 -1.53
C PHE A 67 10.76 20.98 -0.25
N PRO A 68 9.96 21.67 0.57
CA PRO A 68 10.41 22.14 1.88
C PRO A 68 10.71 20.96 2.83
N LYS A 69 11.49 21.22 3.89
CA LYS A 69 11.88 20.21 4.89
C LYS A 69 10.69 19.51 5.57
N SER A 70 9.56 20.20 5.72
CA SER A 70 8.33 19.63 6.29
C SER A 70 7.80 18.44 5.48
N VAL A 71 7.86 18.53 4.15
CA VAL A 71 7.43 17.45 3.25
C VAL A 71 8.36 16.24 3.36
N CYS A 72 9.66 16.46 3.58
CA CYS A 72 10.64 15.38 3.78
C CYS A 72 10.33 14.59 5.07
N GLN A 73 10.06 15.30 6.17
CA GLN A 73 9.66 14.67 7.43
C GLN A 73 8.32 13.93 7.31
N TYR A 74 7.33 14.54 6.66
CA TYR A 74 6.04 13.92 6.39
C TYR A 74 6.19 12.66 5.54
N GLN A 75 6.98 12.71 4.47
CA GLN A 75 7.22 11.57 3.59
C GLN A 75 7.87 10.42 4.36
N GLY A 76 8.90 10.71 5.17
CA GLY A 76 9.57 9.70 6.00
C GLY A 76 8.61 9.07 7.01
N PHE A 77 7.82 9.88 7.70
CA PHE A 77 6.84 9.40 8.68
C PHE A 77 5.80 8.48 8.02
N ILE A 78 5.18 8.91 6.92
CA ILE A 78 4.18 8.11 6.21
C ILE A 78 4.80 6.82 5.67
N ALA A 79 6.01 6.87 5.13
CA ALA A 79 6.67 5.68 4.60
C ALA A 79 6.85 4.62 5.71
N VAL A 80 7.31 5.03 6.90
CA VAL A 80 7.50 4.12 8.03
C VAL A 80 6.16 3.58 8.55
N VAL A 81 5.16 4.43 8.72
CA VAL A 81 3.84 4.03 9.24
C VAL A 81 3.17 3.03 8.31
N ILE A 82 3.18 3.31 7.00
CA ILE A 82 2.56 2.41 6.03
C ILE A 82 3.34 1.09 5.91
N ALA A 83 4.68 1.15 5.89
CA ALA A 83 5.49 -0.07 5.87
C ALA A 83 5.22 -0.95 7.10
N ALA A 84 5.12 -0.35 8.29
CA ALA A 84 4.77 -1.07 9.51
C ALA A 84 3.37 -1.71 9.41
N ALA A 85 2.37 -0.97 8.91
CA ALA A 85 1.02 -1.49 8.70
C ALA A 85 0.99 -2.68 7.72
N SER A 86 1.73 -2.61 6.61
CA SER A 86 1.84 -3.71 5.65
C SER A 86 2.49 -4.94 6.26
N ILE A 87 3.59 -4.79 7.00
CA ILE A 87 4.27 -5.90 7.69
C ILE A 87 3.35 -6.54 8.73
N MET A 88 2.65 -5.74 9.53
CA MET A 88 1.68 -6.26 10.50
C MET A 88 0.55 -7.03 9.83
N THR A 89 0.03 -6.52 8.70
CA THR A 89 -1.02 -7.18 7.93
C THR A 89 -0.55 -8.51 7.35
N LEU A 90 0.70 -8.58 6.85
CA LEU A 90 1.31 -9.83 6.40
C LEU A 90 1.50 -10.82 7.55
N GLY A 91 1.93 -10.34 8.72
CA GLY A 91 2.05 -11.15 9.93
C GLY A 91 0.70 -11.76 10.34
N CYS A 92 -0.35 -10.94 10.41
CA CYS A 92 -1.70 -11.42 10.70
C CYS A 92 -2.19 -12.42 9.63
N THR A 93 -1.86 -12.20 8.36
CA THR A 93 -2.19 -13.13 7.27
C THR A 93 -1.51 -14.48 7.47
N ALA A 94 -0.23 -14.50 7.85
CA ALA A 94 0.51 -15.72 8.14
C ALA A 94 -0.09 -16.48 9.33
N VAL A 95 -0.43 -15.77 10.41
CA VAL A 95 -1.10 -16.35 11.58
C VAL A 95 -2.46 -16.95 11.21
N ASN A 96 -3.29 -16.23 10.45
CA ASN A 96 -4.58 -16.72 9.98
C ASN A 96 -4.45 -18.00 9.16
N ARG A 97 -3.44 -18.09 8.28
CA ARG A 97 -3.16 -19.31 7.51
C ARG A 97 -2.70 -20.46 8.42
N TYR A 98 -1.84 -20.18 9.40
CA TYR A 98 -1.39 -21.18 10.36
C TYR A 98 -2.58 -21.83 11.10
N TYR A 99 -3.47 -21.02 11.67
CA TYR A 99 -4.63 -21.55 12.40
C TYR A 99 -5.57 -22.35 11.51
N ARG A 100 -5.81 -21.92 10.26
CA ARG A 100 -6.62 -22.68 9.31
C ARG A 100 -6.05 -24.06 8.96
N VAL A 101 -4.73 -24.21 8.94
CA VAL A 101 -4.07 -25.48 8.57
C VAL A 101 -3.90 -26.39 9.79
N VAL A 102 -3.48 -25.84 10.93
CA VAL A 102 -3.12 -26.64 12.12
C VAL A 102 -4.32 -26.92 13.02
N LYS A 103 -5.33 -26.05 13.00
CA LYS A 103 -6.59 -26.21 13.74
C LYS A 103 -7.76 -26.18 12.75
N PRO A 104 -7.86 -27.15 11.82
CA PRO A 104 -9.08 -27.33 11.06
C PRO A 104 -10.14 -27.77 12.08
N LEU A 105 -11.16 -26.94 12.30
CA LEU A 105 -12.34 -27.30 13.07
C LEU A 105 -12.98 -28.57 12.49
#